data_AF-A0AAW4UGQ7-F1
#
_entry.id   AF-A0AAW4UGQ7-F1
#
_cell.length_a   1.000
_cell.length_b   1.000
_cell.length_c   1.000
_cell.angle_alpha   90.00
_cell.angle_beta   90.00
_cell.angle_gamma   90.00
#
_symmetry.space_group_name_H-M   'P 1'
#
loop_
_entity.id
_entity.type
_entity.pdbx_description
1 polymer ?
#
loop_
_entity_poly.entity_id
_entity_poly.type
_entity_poly.pdbx_seq_one_letter_code
_entity_poly.pdbx_strand_id
1 'polypeptide(L)'
;MVYNFNLGIGWASSGVEYAQSYRANLLRRAHIPARFVFTDMFPTENIEHMTRNIGFLDEEVIWLYTFFTDVRTSPVTFTLKELEATMAEEDYNFSREGKTCRYQFKESGRFYTCYMVDDTSDLVHRVEIVSNGCLIRKDFYTYCRTFSEYYAPLDGKAHLYGRTFFNEDGSVCYEEVIEDDSTFYRIGAQVLYTKADLVGYMVKRLNLTADDVVIIDRTTGIGQAILENCGPARVGIVVHADHFSEGGTDDDYILWNNYYEYSFSQTEHIDFYITATDAQNELMRQQFKKYCGKEPQVVTIPVGSLDELKYPDEPRKRHSLITASRLATEKHCDWLVEAVVKAKESVPDISLDIYGKGGDEAKLKGLIGRLGCADYVHLMGQQKLDDVYKHYDAYVAASQSEGFGLTLMEAIGSGLPIVGFDVRYGNQTFIDDGQNGYRIPITDEMDQKEKIKLLSERIVRMFTEDDMDAFSGHSYEKAKEYLTKEVVHRWIELLK
;
A
#
# COMPACT_ATOMS: atom_id res chain seq x y z
N MET A 1 -4.95 5.98 -22.64
CA MET A 1 -5.45 5.70 -21.27
C MET A 1 -4.33 5.07 -20.45
N VAL A 2 -4.28 5.26 -19.13
CA VAL A 2 -3.26 4.60 -18.27
C VAL A 2 -3.91 3.50 -17.43
N TYR A 3 -3.43 2.26 -17.56
CA TYR A 3 -3.88 1.11 -16.77
C TYR A 3 -2.79 0.72 -15.76
N ASN A 4 -3.11 0.78 -14.47
CA ASN A 4 -2.17 0.51 -13.38
C ASN A 4 -2.50 -0.86 -12.77
N PHE A 5 -1.58 -1.82 -12.77
CA PHE A 5 -1.82 -3.18 -12.29
C PHE A 5 -1.17 -3.42 -10.93
N ASN A 6 -1.97 -3.91 -9.98
CA ASN A 6 -1.52 -4.40 -8.68
C ASN A 6 -2.24 -5.71 -8.31
N LEU A 7 -1.72 -6.40 -7.30
CA LEU A 7 -2.32 -7.61 -6.76
C LEU A 7 -3.55 -7.27 -5.93
N GLY A 8 -3.34 -6.63 -4.78
CA GLY A 8 -4.36 -6.49 -3.76
C GLY A 8 -4.39 -5.12 -3.08
N ILE A 9 -5.38 -4.95 -2.21
CA ILE A 9 -5.57 -3.77 -1.35
C ILE A 9 -6.17 -4.24 -0.01
N GLY A 10 -5.93 -3.48 1.06
CA GLY A 10 -6.48 -3.75 2.39
C GLY A 10 -6.69 -2.50 3.24
N TRP A 11 -7.33 -2.65 4.40
CA TRP A 11 -7.55 -1.55 5.36
C TRP A 11 -6.23 -0.95 5.90
N ALA A 12 -5.20 -1.77 6.06
CA ALA A 12 -3.84 -1.37 6.42
C ALA A 12 -2.89 -1.70 5.27
N SER A 13 -3.09 -1.02 4.14
CA SER A 13 -2.30 -1.26 2.93
C SER A 13 -0.83 -0.87 3.10
N SER A 14 0.03 -1.40 2.23
CA SER A 14 1.46 -1.10 2.20
C SER A 14 1.75 0.22 1.48
N GLY A 15 3.01 0.64 1.46
CA GLY A 15 3.44 1.85 0.73
C GLY A 15 3.14 1.80 -0.77
N VAL A 16 3.03 0.60 -1.37
CA VAL A 16 2.72 0.42 -2.80
C VAL A 16 1.33 0.94 -3.14
N GLU A 17 0.32 0.57 -2.35
CA GLU A 17 -1.07 0.99 -2.61
C GLU A 17 -1.27 2.48 -2.33
N TYR A 18 -0.60 3.03 -1.31
CA TYR A 18 -0.56 4.48 -1.10
C TYR A 18 0.10 5.21 -2.27
N ALA A 19 1.22 4.69 -2.80
CA ALA A 19 1.87 5.25 -4.00
C ALA A 19 0.94 5.23 -5.23
N GLN A 20 0.14 4.18 -5.41
CA GLN A 20 -0.87 4.13 -6.47
C GLN A 20 -1.99 5.15 -6.25
N SER A 21 -2.45 5.34 -5.01
CA SER A 21 -3.46 6.36 -4.69
C SER A 21 -2.92 7.78 -4.95
N TYR A 22 -1.69 8.07 -4.54
CA TYR A 22 -1.02 9.34 -4.87
C TYR A 22 -0.93 9.52 -6.39
N ARG A 23 -0.53 8.48 -7.13
CA ARG A 23 -0.53 8.50 -8.59
C ARG A 23 -1.92 8.79 -9.16
N ALA A 24 -2.99 8.19 -8.64
CA ALA A 24 -4.35 8.48 -9.09
C ALA A 24 -4.70 9.96 -8.91
N ASN A 25 -4.33 10.56 -7.78
CA ASN A 25 -4.52 11.99 -7.57
C ASN A 25 -3.71 12.85 -8.57
N LEU A 26 -2.45 12.49 -8.81
CA LEU A 26 -1.56 13.20 -9.74
C LEU A 26 -2.06 13.12 -11.18
N LEU A 27 -2.49 11.93 -11.64
CA LEU A 27 -3.04 11.74 -12.98
C LEU A 27 -4.36 12.50 -13.18
N ARG A 28 -5.21 12.57 -12.15
CA ARG A 28 -6.41 13.44 -12.16
C ARG A 28 -6.05 14.91 -12.34
N ARG A 29 -5.06 15.42 -11.59
CA ARG A 29 -4.57 16.81 -11.72
C ARG A 29 -3.92 17.07 -13.08
N ALA A 30 -3.31 16.05 -13.67
CA ALA A 30 -2.74 16.10 -15.02
C ALA A 30 -3.81 16.00 -16.14
N HIS A 31 -5.08 15.76 -15.80
CA HIS A 31 -6.15 15.43 -16.74
C HIS A 31 -5.84 14.21 -17.62
N ILE A 32 -5.13 13.23 -17.06
CA ILE A 32 -4.79 11.97 -17.73
C ILE A 32 -5.77 10.88 -17.24
N PRO A 33 -6.63 10.32 -18.11
CA PRO A 33 -7.53 9.24 -17.75
C PRO A 33 -6.74 8.01 -17.28
N ALA A 34 -7.13 7.46 -16.13
CA ALA A 34 -6.49 6.31 -15.53
C ALA A 34 -7.49 5.29 -15.00
N ARG A 35 -7.06 4.02 -15.00
CA ARG A 35 -7.72 2.88 -14.36
C ARG A 35 -6.71 2.13 -13.49
N PHE A 36 -7.17 1.60 -12.36
CA PHE A 36 -6.40 0.86 -11.38
C PHE A 36 -7.01 -0.53 -11.22
N VAL A 37 -6.23 -1.53 -11.64
CA VAL A 37 -6.62 -2.92 -11.76
C VAL A 37 -6.08 -3.70 -10.57
N PHE A 38 -6.98 -4.33 -9.81
CA PHE A 38 -6.64 -5.23 -8.71
C PHE A 38 -7.01 -6.67 -9.08
N THR A 39 -6.08 -7.61 -8.87
CA THR A 39 -6.19 -8.99 -9.37
C THR A 39 -6.42 -10.04 -8.29
N ASP A 40 -6.37 -9.69 -7.02
CA ASP A 40 -6.69 -10.59 -5.91
C ASP A 40 -8.18 -10.67 -5.61
N MET A 41 -8.60 -11.78 -5.02
CA MET A 41 -9.97 -12.02 -4.58
C MET A 41 -10.17 -11.48 -3.17
N PHE A 42 -11.26 -10.77 -2.92
CA PHE A 42 -11.58 -10.16 -1.61
C PHE A 42 -12.88 -10.73 -1.02
N PRO A 43 -12.90 -11.98 -0.50
CA PRO A 43 -14.12 -12.65 -0.03
C PRO A 43 -14.54 -12.25 1.40
N THR A 44 -13.91 -11.22 1.98
CA THR A 44 -14.22 -10.76 3.35
C THR A 44 -14.63 -9.29 3.39
N GLU A 45 -14.30 -8.52 2.36
CA GLU A 45 -14.47 -7.07 2.32
C GLU A 45 -14.96 -6.67 0.94
N ASN A 46 -15.76 -5.60 0.86
CA ASN A 46 -16.04 -4.97 -0.42
C ASN A 46 -14.80 -4.20 -0.88
N ILE A 47 -14.28 -4.50 -2.07
CA ILE A 47 -13.12 -3.80 -2.65
C ILE A 47 -13.33 -2.28 -2.66
N GLU A 48 -14.56 -1.82 -2.95
CA GLU A 48 -14.88 -0.39 -3.01
C GLU A 48 -14.60 0.32 -1.69
N HIS A 49 -14.97 -0.29 -0.55
CA HIS A 49 -14.73 0.31 0.76
C HIS A 49 -13.22 0.51 1.00
N MET A 50 -12.39 -0.43 0.57
CA MET A 50 -10.94 -0.35 0.72
C MET A 50 -10.32 0.67 -0.24
N THR A 51 -10.77 0.72 -1.49
CA THR A 51 -10.26 1.68 -2.49
C THR A 51 -10.65 3.11 -2.16
N ARG A 52 -11.89 3.35 -1.72
CA ARG A 52 -12.36 4.67 -1.28
C ARG A 52 -11.64 5.12 -0.02
N ASN A 53 -11.39 4.22 0.93
CA ASN A 53 -10.65 4.53 2.16
C ASN A 53 -9.27 5.14 1.89
N ILE A 54 -8.60 4.72 0.80
CA ILE A 54 -7.30 5.27 0.44
C ILE A 54 -7.36 6.32 -0.67
N GLY A 55 -8.53 6.68 -1.19
CA GLY A 55 -8.73 7.88 -2.03
C GLY A 55 -8.92 7.67 -3.54
N PHE A 56 -9.13 6.44 -3.99
CA PHE A 56 -9.55 6.15 -5.37
C PHE A 56 -11.01 6.56 -5.60
N LEU A 57 -11.32 6.97 -6.82
CA LEU A 57 -12.70 7.11 -7.29
C LEU A 57 -13.22 5.75 -7.79
N ASP A 58 -14.49 5.41 -7.51
CA ASP A 58 -15.09 4.13 -7.91
C ASP A 58 -14.92 3.86 -9.42
N GLU A 59 -15.04 4.90 -10.26
CA GLU A 59 -14.89 4.80 -11.71
C GLU A 59 -13.46 4.49 -12.17
N GLU A 60 -12.45 4.78 -11.34
CA GLU A 60 -11.05 4.47 -11.63
C GLU A 60 -10.72 3.00 -11.35
N VAL A 61 -11.53 2.29 -10.55
CA VAL A 61 -11.21 0.95 -10.06
C VAL A 61 -11.76 -0.12 -10.99
N ILE A 62 -10.88 -1.04 -11.38
CA ILE A 62 -11.22 -2.30 -12.05
C ILE A 62 -10.83 -3.44 -11.13
N TRP A 63 -11.78 -4.29 -10.77
CA TRP A 63 -11.50 -5.55 -10.10
C TRP A 63 -11.57 -6.69 -11.11
N LEU A 64 -10.52 -7.53 -11.17
CA LEU A 64 -10.41 -8.64 -12.12
C LEU A 64 -11.69 -9.48 -12.22
N TYR A 65 -12.33 -9.74 -11.09
CA TYR A 65 -13.43 -10.68 -11.01
C TYR A 65 -14.81 -10.07 -11.35
N THR A 66 -14.97 -8.75 -11.29
CA THR A 66 -16.18 -8.08 -11.80
C THR A 66 -15.99 -7.48 -13.19
N PHE A 67 -14.76 -7.45 -13.72
CA PHE A 67 -14.47 -6.90 -15.05
C PHE A 67 -15.32 -7.53 -16.18
N PHE A 68 -15.64 -8.82 -16.07
CA PHE A 68 -16.41 -9.53 -17.08
C PHE A 68 -17.93 -9.37 -16.92
N THR A 69 -18.39 -8.84 -15.79
CA THR A 69 -19.82 -8.58 -15.53
C THR A 69 -20.16 -7.14 -15.91
N ASP A 70 -21.44 -6.80 -15.88
CA ASP A 70 -21.91 -5.41 -15.98
C ASP A 70 -22.03 -4.71 -14.61
N VAL A 71 -21.57 -5.36 -13.53
CA VAL A 71 -21.60 -4.81 -12.17
C VAL A 71 -20.44 -3.83 -11.97
N ARG A 72 -20.76 -2.59 -11.61
CA ARG A 72 -19.76 -1.55 -11.32
C ARG A 72 -19.20 -1.67 -9.90
N THR A 73 -17.98 -1.16 -9.72
CA THR A 73 -17.43 -0.87 -8.39
C THR A 73 -18.38 0.09 -7.66
N SER A 74 -18.83 -0.28 -6.46
CA SER A 74 -19.85 0.47 -5.71
C SER A 74 -19.82 0.12 -4.23
N PRO A 75 -20.21 1.06 -3.33
CA PRO A 75 -20.51 0.73 -1.95
C PRO A 75 -21.64 -0.28 -1.84
N VAL A 76 -21.69 -0.94 -0.69
CA VAL A 76 -22.82 -1.81 -0.34
C VAL A 76 -24.04 -0.94 -0.07
N THR A 77 -25.11 -1.18 -0.82
CA THR A 77 -26.42 -0.55 -0.64
C THR A 77 -27.56 -1.57 -0.53
N PHE A 78 -27.28 -2.85 -0.81
CA PHE A 78 -28.23 -3.95 -0.67
C PHE A 78 -28.66 -4.12 0.79
N THR A 79 -29.96 -4.21 1.02
CA THR A 79 -30.57 -4.14 2.35
C THR A 79 -31.08 -5.48 2.85
N LEU A 80 -31.33 -5.60 4.17
CA LEU A 80 -32.06 -6.74 4.75
C LEU A 80 -33.44 -6.94 4.12
N LYS A 81 -34.16 -5.85 3.82
CA LYS A 81 -35.47 -5.92 3.18
C LYS A 81 -35.40 -6.53 1.78
N GLU A 82 -34.38 -6.16 1.00
CA GLU A 82 -34.15 -6.77 -0.30
C GLU A 82 -33.73 -8.23 -0.18
N LEU A 83 -32.91 -8.57 0.82
CA LEU A 83 -32.57 -9.96 1.12
C LEU A 83 -33.83 -10.78 1.45
N GLU A 84 -34.70 -10.28 2.33
CA GLU A 84 -35.97 -10.93 2.72
C GLU A 84 -36.85 -11.20 1.49
N ALA A 85 -36.89 -10.28 0.52
CA ALA A 85 -37.62 -10.48 -0.74
C ALA A 85 -37.05 -11.60 -1.64
N THR A 86 -35.82 -12.07 -1.39
CA THR A 86 -35.21 -13.21 -2.11
C THR A 86 -35.38 -14.55 -1.39
N MET A 87 -35.86 -14.55 -0.14
CA MET A 87 -35.98 -15.77 0.66
C MET A 87 -37.19 -16.61 0.20
N ALA A 88 -37.02 -17.94 0.19
CA ALA A 88 -38.10 -18.86 -0.20
C ALA A 88 -39.06 -19.19 0.97
N GLU A 89 -38.66 -18.93 2.21
CA GLU A 89 -39.41 -19.24 3.43
C GLU A 89 -39.64 -17.94 4.21
N GLU A 90 -40.89 -17.68 4.61
CA GLU A 90 -41.26 -16.45 5.32
C GLU A 90 -41.36 -16.64 6.85
N ASP A 91 -41.42 -17.89 7.34
CA ASP A 91 -41.52 -18.18 8.77
C ASP A 91 -40.15 -18.43 9.41
N TYR A 92 -39.60 -17.40 10.04
CA TYR A 92 -38.30 -17.41 10.70
C TYR A 92 -38.29 -16.68 12.04
N ASN A 93 -37.31 -17.01 12.88
CA ASN A 93 -36.90 -16.17 14.00
C ASN A 93 -35.71 -15.31 13.58
N PHE A 94 -35.78 -14.00 13.86
CA PHE A 94 -34.68 -13.05 13.59
C PHE A 94 -33.95 -12.66 14.87
N SER A 95 -32.63 -12.57 14.81
CA SER A 95 -31.80 -11.99 15.87
C SER A 95 -30.63 -11.18 15.29
N ARG A 96 -30.15 -10.18 16.04
CA ARG A 96 -29.00 -9.35 15.67
C ARG A 96 -28.05 -9.18 16.86
N GLU A 97 -26.76 -9.32 16.58
CA GLU A 97 -25.66 -9.09 17.51
C GLU A 97 -24.56 -8.30 16.78
N GLY A 98 -24.50 -6.99 17.04
CA GLY A 98 -23.57 -6.09 16.37
C GLY A 98 -23.71 -6.12 14.84
N LYS A 99 -22.60 -6.45 14.16
CA LYS A 99 -22.51 -6.55 12.68
C LYS A 99 -23.03 -7.88 12.12
N THR A 100 -23.60 -8.75 12.94
CA THR A 100 -24.12 -10.04 12.49
C THR A 100 -25.61 -10.14 12.81
N CYS A 101 -26.42 -10.57 11.85
CA CYS A 101 -27.80 -10.97 12.13
C CYS A 101 -28.09 -12.37 11.59
N ARG A 102 -29.10 -13.02 12.14
CA ARG A 102 -29.45 -14.40 11.85
C ARG A 102 -30.94 -14.56 11.61
N TYR A 103 -31.27 -15.21 10.50
CA TYR A 103 -32.61 -15.72 10.19
C TYR A 103 -32.61 -17.23 10.42
N GLN A 104 -33.37 -17.72 11.40
CA GLN A 104 -33.52 -19.15 11.69
C GLN A 104 -34.88 -19.62 11.21
N PHE A 105 -34.90 -20.39 10.11
CA PHE A 105 -36.14 -20.91 9.53
C PHE A 105 -36.65 -22.11 10.32
N LYS A 106 -37.98 -22.20 10.51
CA LYS A 106 -38.58 -23.18 11.42
C LYS A 106 -38.76 -24.57 10.81
N GLU A 107 -38.98 -24.66 9.50
CA GLU A 107 -39.36 -25.93 8.85
C GLU A 107 -38.18 -26.63 8.17
N SER A 108 -37.28 -25.89 7.54
CA SER A 108 -36.23 -26.45 6.68
C SER A 108 -34.94 -26.87 7.39
N GLY A 109 -34.78 -26.53 8.68
CA GLY A 109 -33.49 -26.68 9.37
C GLY A 109 -32.39 -25.77 8.80
N ARG A 110 -32.76 -24.74 8.02
CA ARG A 110 -31.84 -23.74 7.47
C ARG A 110 -31.70 -22.54 8.39
N PHE A 111 -30.57 -21.87 8.28
CA PHE A 111 -30.41 -20.52 8.80
C PHE A 111 -29.50 -19.70 7.89
N TYR A 112 -29.77 -18.40 7.83
CA TYR A 112 -28.92 -17.44 7.15
C TYR A 112 -28.20 -16.60 8.19
N THR A 113 -26.87 -16.50 8.09
CA THR A 113 -26.07 -15.56 8.88
C THR A 113 -25.64 -14.42 7.98
N CYS A 114 -26.15 -13.22 8.24
CA CYS A 114 -25.87 -12.03 7.45
C CYS A 114 -24.79 -11.20 8.16
N TYR A 115 -23.79 -10.77 7.38
CA TYR A 115 -22.70 -9.91 7.79
C TYR A 115 -22.96 -8.51 7.25
N MET A 116 -23.16 -7.59 8.17
CA MET A 116 -23.54 -6.20 7.91
C MET A 116 -22.30 -5.34 7.69
N VAL A 117 -22.46 -4.23 6.97
CA VAL A 117 -21.39 -3.23 6.81
C VAL A 117 -20.99 -2.63 8.17
N ASP A 118 -21.99 -2.30 8.97
CA ASP A 118 -21.85 -1.75 10.32
C ASP A 118 -22.92 -2.27 11.28
N ASP A 119 -22.85 -1.88 12.55
CA ASP A 119 -23.72 -2.37 13.62
C ASP A 119 -25.06 -1.61 13.71
N THR A 120 -25.23 -0.54 12.93
CA THR A 120 -26.41 0.34 12.98
C THR A 120 -27.28 0.29 11.72
N SER A 121 -26.70 0.01 10.55
CA SER A 121 -27.40 0.00 9.27
C SER A 121 -27.98 -1.38 8.95
N ASP A 122 -28.91 -1.43 7.99
CA ASP A 122 -29.47 -2.67 7.44
C ASP A 122 -28.77 -3.10 6.15
N LEU A 123 -27.55 -2.60 5.91
CA LEU A 123 -26.78 -2.90 4.70
C LEU A 123 -26.06 -4.23 4.83
N VAL A 124 -26.40 -5.17 3.95
CA VAL A 124 -25.91 -6.55 3.97
C VAL A 124 -24.77 -6.68 2.98
N HIS A 125 -23.56 -6.95 3.46
CA HIS A 125 -22.41 -7.19 2.60
C HIS A 125 -22.35 -8.66 2.14
N ARG A 126 -22.60 -9.60 3.06
CA ARG A 126 -22.44 -11.02 2.81
C ARG A 126 -23.48 -11.83 3.58
N VAL A 127 -23.97 -12.92 2.99
CA VAL A 127 -24.88 -13.86 3.64
C VAL A 127 -24.31 -15.26 3.55
N GLU A 128 -24.19 -15.94 4.68
CA GLU A 128 -23.88 -17.37 4.75
C GLU A 128 -25.17 -18.17 4.89
N ILE A 129 -25.37 -19.14 4.00
CA ILE A 129 -26.54 -20.00 3.97
C ILE A 129 -26.13 -21.39 4.43
N VAL A 130 -26.73 -21.82 5.54
CA VAL A 130 -26.44 -23.10 6.19
C VAL A 130 -27.71 -23.96 6.20
N SER A 131 -27.57 -25.24 5.86
CA SER A 131 -28.65 -26.22 5.89
C SER A 131 -28.21 -27.42 6.71
N ASN A 132 -28.97 -27.76 7.76
CA ASN A 132 -28.67 -28.90 8.64
C ASN A 132 -27.22 -28.90 9.17
N GLY A 133 -26.72 -27.72 9.54
CA GLY A 133 -25.35 -27.53 10.06
C GLY A 133 -24.24 -27.50 9.00
N CYS A 134 -24.57 -27.68 7.71
CA CYS A 134 -23.59 -27.61 6.61
C CYS A 134 -23.68 -26.26 5.90
N LEU A 135 -22.58 -25.51 5.83
CA LEU A 135 -22.47 -24.33 4.96
C LEU A 135 -22.58 -24.79 3.50
N ILE A 136 -23.55 -24.24 2.76
CA ILE A 136 -23.80 -24.63 1.36
C ILE A 136 -23.53 -23.50 0.38
N ARG A 137 -23.71 -22.24 0.79
CA ARG A 137 -23.53 -21.07 -0.09
C ARG A 137 -23.16 -19.83 0.71
N LYS A 138 -22.34 -18.96 0.14
CA LYS A 138 -22.22 -17.57 0.55
C LYS A 138 -22.59 -16.66 -0.60
N ASP A 139 -23.39 -15.64 -0.33
CA ASP A 139 -23.76 -14.62 -1.32
C ASP A 139 -23.12 -13.29 -0.93
N PHE A 140 -22.56 -12.58 -1.91
CA PHE A 140 -21.86 -11.32 -1.74
C PHE A 140 -22.60 -10.20 -2.47
N TYR A 141 -22.69 -9.04 -1.82
CA TYR A 141 -23.54 -7.95 -2.29
C TYR A 141 -22.79 -6.61 -2.30
N THR A 142 -23.11 -5.81 -3.31
CA THR A 142 -22.89 -4.35 -3.34
C THR A 142 -24.25 -3.66 -3.36
N TYR A 143 -24.74 -3.24 -4.53
CA TYR A 143 -26.14 -2.83 -4.76
C TYR A 143 -26.99 -3.97 -5.33
N CYS A 144 -26.35 -5.04 -5.81
CA CYS A 144 -26.95 -6.30 -6.21
C CYS A 144 -26.05 -7.46 -5.75
N ARG A 145 -26.49 -8.71 -5.97
CA ARG A 145 -25.62 -9.87 -5.73
C ARG A 145 -24.52 -9.91 -6.79
N THR A 146 -23.27 -9.81 -6.38
CA THR A 146 -22.12 -9.73 -7.29
C THR A 146 -21.56 -11.11 -7.62
N PHE A 147 -21.39 -11.96 -6.61
CA PHE A 147 -21.01 -13.36 -6.79
C PHE A 147 -21.50 -14.22 -5.62
N SER A 148 -21.47 -15.53 -5.83
CA SER A 148 -21.75 -16.54 -4.81
C SER A 148 -20.59 -17.53 -4.72
N GLU A 149 -20.29 -18.00 -3.52
CA GLU A 149 -19.38 -19.10 -3.24
C GLU A 149 -20.19 -20.35 -2.86
N TYR A 150 -19.80 -21.52 -3.36
CA TYR A 150 -20.50 -22.78 -3.13
C TYR A 150 -19.65 -23.78 -2.36
N TYR A 151 -20.26 -24.42 -1.36
CA TYR A 151 -19.57 -25.26 -0.39
C TYR A 151 -20.17 -26.66 -0.32
N ALA A 152 -19.30 -27.65 -0.13
CA ALA A 152 -19.69 -29.03 0.15
C ALA A 152 -19.04 -29.49 1.47
N PRO A 153 -19.75 -30.32 2.27
CA PRO A 153 -19.15 -30.92 3.46
C PRO A 153 -18.23 -32.07 3.05
N LEU A 154 -16.92 -31.87 3.19
CA LEU A 154 -15.90 -32.91 3.01
C LEU A 154 -15.10 -33.01 4.32
N ASP A 155 -14.86 -34.23 4.80
CA ASP A 155 -14.14 -34.49 6.06
C ASP A 155 -14.65 -33.73 7.30
N GLY A 156 -15.96 -33.47 7.33
CA GLY A 156 -16.61 -32.73 8.42
C GLY A 156 -16.34 -31.22 8.42
N LYS A 157 -15.79 -30.68 7.33
CA LYS A 157 -15.52 -29.25 7.13
C LYS A 157 -16.21 -28.72 5.87
N ALA A 158 -16.40 -27.41 5.79
CA ALA A 158 -16.92 -26.77 4.59
C ALA A 158 -15.79 -26.52 3.59
N HIS A 159 -15.85 -27.15 2.43
CA HIS A 159 -14.88 -26.98 1.35
C HIS A 159 -15.51 -26.18 0.22
N LEU A 160 -14.86 -25.07 -0.16
CA LEU A 160 -15.23 -24.26 -1.31
C LEU A 160 -14.90 -25.03 -2.58
N TYR A 161 -15.87 -25.21 -3.48
CA TYR A 161 -15.65 -25.91 -4.77
C TYR A 161 -15.92 -25.03 -5.99
N GLY A 162 -16.46 -23.83 -5.81
CA GLY A 162 -16.65 -22.92 -6.93
C GLY A 162 -17.24 -21.57 -6.55
N ARG A 163 -17.14 -20.64 -7.50
CA ARG A 163 -17.76 -19.32 -7.46
C ARG A 163 -18.55 -19.06 -8.74
N THR A 164 -19.66 -18.36 -8.62
CA THR A 164 -20.43 -17.89 -9.77
C THR A 164 -20.55 -16.38 -9.68
N PHE A 165 -20.20 -15.70 -10.77
CA PHE A 165 -20.23 -14.24 -10.88
C PHE A 165 -21.44 -13.81 -11.72
N PHE A 166 -22.16 -12.78 -11.27
CA PHE A 166 -23.45 -12.38 -11.84
C PHE A 166 -23.39 -11.01 -12.50
N ASN A 167 -24.28 -10.81 -13.47
CA ASN A 167 -24.66 -9.50 -13.98
C ASN A 167 -25.69 -8.82 -13.04
N GLU A 168 -25.96 -7.54 -13.24
CA GLU A 168 -26.92 -6.73 -12.47
C GLU A 168 -28.33 -7.33 -12.45
N ASP A 169 -28.74 -7.97 -13.55
CA ASP A 169 -30.04 -8.65 -13.68
C ASP A 169 -30.11 -10.01 -12.98
N GLY A 170 -29.00 -10.46 -12.38
CA GLY A 170 -28.87 -11.74 -11.69
C GLY A 170 -28.55 -12.92 -12.61
N SER A 171 -28.40 -12.71 -13.92
CA SER A 171 -27.92 -13.74 -14.85
C SER A 171 -26.46 -14.11 -14.56
N VAL A 172 -26.12 -15.37 -14.80
CA VAL A 172 -24.74 -15.85 -14.63
C VAL A 172 -23.87 -15.29 -15.75
N CYS A 173 -22.79 -14.60 -15.39
CA CYS A 173 -21.78 -14.15 -16.33
C CYS A 173 -20.73 -15.25 -16.57
N TYR A 174 -20.12 -15.75 -15.49
CA TYR A 174 -19.12 -16.81 -15.56
C TYR A 174 -18.98 -17.57 -14.24
N GLU A 175 -18.27 -18.70 -14.30
CA GLU A 175 -18.01 -19.55 -13.14
C GLU A 175 -16.51 -19.80 -12.96
N GLU A 176 -16.08 -19.83 -11.70
CA GLU A 176 -14.79 -20.35 -11.25
C GLU A 176 -15.05 -21.72 -10.61
N VAL A 177 -14.32 -22.74 -11.03
CA VAL A 177 -14.33 -24.07 -10.42
C VAL A 177 -13.03 -24.25 -9.65
N ILE A 178 -13.12 -24.83 -8.46
CA ILE A 178 -12.01 -24.96 -7.51
C ILE A 178 -11.93 -26.43 -7.10
N GLU A 179 -10.82 -27.08 -7.43
CA GLU A 179 -10.53 -28.47 -7.09
C GLU A 179 -9.13 -28.54 -6.46
N ASP A 180 -9.07 -28.77 -5.14
CA ASP A 180 -7.85 -28.82 -4.34
C ASP A 180 -6.91 -27.63 -4.61
N ASP A 181 -5.81 -27.86 -5.34
CA ASP A 181 -4.78 -26.87 -5.69
C ASP A 181 -4.97 -26.24 -7.08
N SER A 182 -6.07 -26.55 -7.77
CA SER A 182 -6.34 -26.12 -9.14
C SER A 182 -7.62 -25.27 -9.23
N THR A 183 -7.61 -24.32 -10.17
CA THR A 183 -8.79 -23.51 -10.47
C THR A 183 -8.89 -23.26 -11.97
N PHE A 184 -10.12 -23.30 -12.50
CA PHE A 184 -10.39 -22.94 -13.88
C PHE A 184 -11.67 -22.09 -14.00
N TYR A 185 -11.73 -21.29 -15.05
CA TYR A 185 -12.78 -20.31 -15.29
C TYR A 185 -13.53 -20.64 -16.57
N ARG A 186 -14.86 -20.62 -16.53
CA ARG A 186 -15.74 -20.84 -17.68
C ARG A 186 -16.47 -19.55 -18.02
N ILE A 187 -16.02 -18.86 -19.07
CA ILE A 187 -16.59 -17.59 -19.54
C ILE A 187 -17.22 -17.81 -20.92
N GLY A 188 -18.53 -18.00 -20.97
CA GLY A 188 -19.23 -18.42 -22.19
C GLY A 188 -18.69 -19.75 -22.71
N ALA A 189 -18.19 -19.77 -23.94
CA ALA A 189 -17.57 -20.95 -24.55
C ALA A 189 -16.06 -21.11 -24.23
N GLN A 190 -15.45 -20.13 -23.57
CA GLN A 190 -14.03 -20.15 -23.22
C GLN A 190 -13.79 -20.85 -21.88
N VAL A 191 -12.72 -21.63 -21.81
CA VAL A 191 -12.22 -22.23 -20.56
C VAL A 191 -10.79 -21.75 -20.34
N LEU A 192 -10.53 -21.15 -19.19
CA LEU A 192 -9.23 -20.61 -18.78
C LEU A 192 -8.74 -21.44 -17.59
N TYR A 193 -7.55 -22.02 -17.66
CA TYR A 193 -7.13 -23.08 -16.72
C TYR A 193 -6.31 -22.57 -15.53
N THR A 194 -6.00 -21.27 -15.51
CA THR A 194 -5.22 -20.66 -14.44
C THR A 194 -5.68 -19.22 -14.19
N LYS A 195 -5.31 -18.66 -13.02
CA LYS A 195 -5.47 -17.22 -12.75
C LYS A 195 -4.69 -16.36 -13.77
N ALA A 196 -3.53 -16.83 -14.22
CA ALA A 196 -2.75 -16.14 -15.24
C ALA A 196 -3.51 -16.06 -16.58
N ASP A 197 -4.18 -17.14 -16.99
CA ASP A 197 -5.03 -17.13 -18.19
C ASP A 197 -6.20 -16.14 -18.06
N LEU A 198 -6.82 -16.06 -16.87
CA LEU A 198 -7.88 -15.08 -16.59
C LEU A 198 -7.37 -13.63 -16.71
N VAL A 199 -6.19 -13.34 -16.15
CA VAL A 199 -5.56 -12.03 -16.27
C VAL A 199 -5.21 -11.71 -17.72
N GLY A 200 -4.58 -12.63 -18.45
CA GLY A 200 -4.26 -12.44 -19.87
C GLY A 200 -5.52 -12.20 -20.71
N TYR A 201 -6.59 -12.95 -20.43
CA TYR A 201 -7.89 -12.75 -21.08
C TYR A 201 -8.49 -11.37 -20.77
N MET A 202 -8.45 -10.90 -19.51
CA MET A 202 -8.86 -9.54 -19.16
C MET A 202 -8.05 -8.50 -19.92
N VAL A 203 -6.71 -8.59 -19.91
CA VAL A 203 -5.82 -7.61 -20.57
C VAL A 203 -6.11 -7.55 -22.07
N LYS A 204 -6.31 -8.70 -22.73
CA LYS A 204 -6.71 -8.75 -24.15
C LYS A 204 -8.06 -8.07 -24.39
N ARG A 205 -9.00 -8.20 -23.46
CA ARG A 205 -10.34 -7.60 -23.53
C ARG A 205 -10.35 -6.10 -23.21
N LEU A 206 -9.27 -5.53 -22.67
CA LEU A 206 -9.10 -4.07 -22.59
C LEU A 206 -8.90 -3.43 -23.97
N ASN A 207 -8.56 -4.21 -25.00
CA ASN A 207 -8.32 -3.74 -26.39
C ASN A 207 -7.32 -2.58 -26.45
N LEU A 208 -6.20 -2.75 -25.75
CA LEU A 208 -5.17 -1.73 -25.61
C LEU A 208 -4.57 -1.34 -26.98
N THR A 209 -4.29 -0.05 -27.13
CA THR A 209 -3.74 0.58 -28.34
C THR A 209 -2.35 1.19 -28.06
N ALA A 210 -1.67 1.69 -29.10
CA ALA A 210 -0.37 2.34 -28.95
C ALA A 210 -0.43 3.66 -28.14
N ASP A 211 -1.62 4.24 -28.00
CA ASP A 211 -1.87 5.45 -27.18
C ASP A 211 -2.14 5.10 -25.70
N ASP A 212 -2.16 3.82 -25.36
CA ASP A 212 -2.35 3.33 -24.00
C ASP A 212 -1.02 3.00 -23.32
N VAL A 213 -1.01 3.15 -21.99
CA VAL A 213 0.12 2.83 -21.14
C VAL A 213 -0.31 1.84 -20.07
N VAL A 214 0.43 0.74 -19.94
CA VAL A 214 0.28 -0.25 -18.87
C VAL A 214 1.39 -0.03 -17.87
N ILE A 215 1.06 0.35 -16.63
CA ILE A 215 2.00 0.48 -15.53
C ILE A 215 1.80 -0.70 -14.58
N ILE A 216 2.85 -1.47 -14.32
CA ILE A 216 2.79 -2.64 -13.44
C ILE A 216 3.53 -2.33 -12.14
N ASP A 217 2.78 -2.31 -11.03
CA ASP A 217 3.33 -2.08 -9.69
C ASP A 217 3.77 -3.40 -9.01
N ARG A 218 3.13 -4.53 -9.37
CA ARG A 218 3.50 -5.87 -8.90
C ARG A 218 3.35 -6.90 -10.01
N THR A 219 4.35 -7.79 -10.14
CA THR A 219 4.41 -8.79 -11.20
C THR A 219 4.06 -10.22 -10.74
N THR A 220 4.05 -10.50 -9.43
CA THR A 220 3.91 -11.85 -8.88
C THR A 220 2.69 -12.58 -9.43
N GLY A 221 2.91 -13.66 -10.19
CA GLY A 221 1.85 -14.51 -10.75
C GLY A 221 1.05 -13.91 -11.91
N ILE A 222 1.29 -12.65 -12.29
CA ILE A 222 0.51 -11.94 -13.33
C ILE A 222 1.36 -11.27 -14.41
N GLY A 223 2.65 -11.02 -14.14
CA GLY A 223 3.52 -10.24 -15.01
C GLY A 223 3.61 -10.79 -16.44
N GLN A 224 3.82 -12.10 -16.58
CA GLN A 224 3.88 -12.74 -17.89
C GLN A 224 2.56 -12.61 -18.67
N ALA A 225 1.43 -12.89 -18.02
CA ALA A 225 0.12 -12.80 -18.64
C ALA A 225 -0.19 -11.37 -19.12
N ILE A 226 0.24 -10.35 -18.37
CA ILE A 226 0.08 -8.94 -18.79
C ILE A 226 0.95 -8.64 -20.01
N LEU A 227 2.26 -8.95 -19.96
CA LEU A 227 3.20 -8.63 -21.03
C LEU A 227 2.85 -9.32 -22.36
N GLU A 228 2.36 -10.56 -22.31
CA GLU A 228 1.98 -11.30 -23.52
C GLU A 228 0.68 -10.78 -24.17
N ASN A 229 -0.16 -10.07 -23.41
CA ASN A 229 -1.50 -9.66 -23.85
C ASN A 229 -1.71 -8.15 -23.94
N CYS A 230 -0.72 -7.33 -23.57
CA CYS A 230 -0.85 -5.86 -23.56
C CYS A 230 -0.88 -5.21 -24.96
N GLY A 231 -0.71 -6.01 -26.02
CA GLY A 231 -0.79 -5.54 -27.40
C GLY A 231 0.26 -4.45 -27.69
N PRO A 232 -0.08 -3.39 -28.43
CA PRO A 232 0.85 -2.33 -28.80
C PRO A 232 1.03 -1.24 -27.71
N ALA A 233 0.42 -1.38 -26.53
CA ALA A 233 0.55 -0.38 -25.46
C ALA A 233 1.98 -0.30 -24.93
N ARG A 234 2.36 0.90 -24.49
CA ARG A 234 3.64 1.12 -23.79
C ARG A 234 3.57 0.48 -22.40
N VAL A 235 4.62 -0.20 -21.98
CA VAL A 235 4.71 -0.89 -20.68
C VAL A 235 5.74 -0.23 -19.78
N GLY A 236 5.28 0.12 -18.57
CA GLY A 236 6.10 0.67 -17.50
C GLY A 236 6.15 -0.25 -16.28
N ILE A 237 7.31 -0.36 -15.63
CA ILE A 237 7.46 -1.06 -14.34
C ILE A 237 7.82 -0.05 -13.25
N VAL A 238 7.14 -0.12 -12.11
CA VAL A 238 7.42 0.75 -10.96
C VAL A 238 8.26 0.00 -9.94
N VAL A 239 9.39 0.59 -9.57
CA VAL A 239 10.32 0.07 -8.58
C VAL A 239 10.07 0.79 -7.25
N HIS A 240 9.36 0.13 -6.34
CA HIS A 240 8.87 0.68 -5.07
C HIS A 240 9.87 0.58 -3.90
N ALA A 241 10.76 -0.42 -3.94
CA ALA A 241 11.71 -0.73 -2.87
C ALA A 241 13.11 -0.95 -3.45
N ASP A 242 14.07 -1.31 -2.60
CA ASP A 242 15.41 -1.67 -3.07
C ASP A 242 15.33 -2.84 -4.05
N HIS A 243 16.03 -2.70 -5.17
CA HIS A 243 15.82 -3.54 -6.35
C HIS A 243 16.83 -4.68 -6.49
N PHE A 244 17.78 -4.77 -5.58
CA PHE A 244 18.79 -5.83 -5.53
C PHE A 244 19.20 -6.13 -4.09
N SER A 245 19.84 -7.28 -3.89
CA SER A 245 20.46 -7.66 -2.62
C SER A 245 21.96 -7.39 -2.69
N GLU A 246 22.44 -6.44 -1.89
CA GLU A 246 23.88 -6.08 -1.86
C GLU A 246 24.74 -7.26 -1.40
N GLY A 247 24.39 -7.93 -0.30
CA GLY A 247 25.13 -9.10 0.20
C GLY A 247 25.06 -10.34 -0.72
N GLY A 248 24.11 -10.37 -1.67
CA GLY A 248 24.00 -11.42 -2.69
C GLY A 248 24.62 -11.05 -4.04
N THR A 249 25.26 -9.88 -4.14
CA THR A 249 25.82 -9.33 -5.38
C THR A 249 27.34 -9.23 -5.26
N ASP A 250 28.05 -9.60 -6.33
CA ASP A 250 29.50 -9.44 -6.45
C ASP A 250 29.86 -8.69 -7.73
N ASP A 251 31.13 -8.75 -8.14
CA ASP A 251 31.60 -8.02 -9.32
C ASP A 251 31.06 -8.58 -10.64
N ASP A 252 30.71 -9.86 -10.68
CA ASP A 252 30.31 -10.59 -11.89
C ASP A 252 28.79 -10.86 -11.91
N TYR A 253 28.16 -11.03 -10.75
CA TYR A 253 26.78 -11.44 -10.60
C TYR A 253 25.99 -10.49 -9.70
N ILE A 254 24.74 -10.22 -10.08
CA ILE A 254 23.79 -9.45 -9.30
C ILE A 254 22.59 -10.32 -8.94
N LEU A 255 22.17 -10.20 -7.68
CA LEU A 255 20.93 -10.81 -7.19
C LEU A 255 19.85 -9.74 -7.15
N TRP A 256 18.92 -9.76 -8.11
CA TRP A 256 17.80 -8.83 -8.07
C TRP A 256 16.82 -9.20 -6.97
N ASN A 257 16.07 -8.19 -6.52
CA ASN A 257 14.94 -8.43 -5.64
C ASN A 257 13.92 -9.32 -6.39
N ASN A 258 13.40 -10.34 -5.71
CA ASN A 258 12.49 -11.33 -6.27
C ASN A 258 11.19 -10.73 -6.85
N TYR A 259 10.79 -9.54 -6.43
CA TYR A 259 9.65 -8.83 -7.03
C TYR A 259 9.94 -8.21 -8.40
N TYR A 260 11.23 -7.97 -8.73
CA TYR A 260 11.65 -7.32 -9.97
C TYR A 260 12.45 -8.22 -10.91
N GLU A 261 12.97 -9.35 -10.42
CA GLU A 261 13.75 -10.34 -11.19
C GLU A 261 13.10 -10.65 -12.54
N TYR A 262 11.82 -11.01 -12.53
CA TYR A 262 11.07 -11.28 -13.76
C TYR A 262 11.07 -10.06 -14.69
N SER A 263 10.61 -8.90 -14.20
CA SER A 263 10.56 -7.69 -15.03
C SER A 263 11.93 -7.24 -15.55
N PHE A 264 13.01 -7.44 -14.81
CA PHE A 264 14.33 -7.04 -15.27
C PHE A 264 14.87 -8.00 -16.34
N SER A 265 14.56 -9.30 -16.21
CA SER A 265 14.86 -10.28 -17.25
C SER A 265 14.10 -10.00 -18.57
N GLN A 266 12.90 -9.40 -18.48
CA GLN A 266 12.03 -9.08 -19.61
C GLN A 266 12.19 -7.63 -20.12
N THR A 267 13.33 -6.98 -19.86
CA THR A 267 13.54 -5.55 -20.20
C THR A 267 13.35 -5.19 -21.67
N GLU A 268 13.46 -6.14 -22.61
CA GLU A 268 13.16 -5.93 -24.04
C GLU A 268 11.67 -5.68 -24.32
N HIS A 269 10.80 -6.05 -23.37
CA HIS A 269 9.35 -5.86 -23.43
C HIS A 269 8.87 -4.72 -22.52
N ILE A 270 9.78 -3.90 -22.00
CA ILE A 270 9.47 -2.81 -21.07
C ILE A 270 10.00 -1.51 -21.66
N ASP A 271 9.10 -0.57 -21.92
CA ASP A 271 9.44 0.73 -22.50
C ASP A 271 10.15 1.64 -21.49
N PHE A 272 9.77 1.58 -20.20
CA PHE A 272 10.40 2.39 -19.17
C PHE A 272 10.27 1.78 -17.76
N TYR A 273 11.20 2.16 -16.89
CA TYR A 273 11.12 1.93 -15.45
C TYR A 273 10.91 3.24 -14.70
N ILE A 274 10.12 3.21 -13.63
CA ILE A 274 9.92 4.35 -12.74
C ILE A 274 10.58 4.03 -11.40
N THR A 275 11.54 4.85 -10.99
CA THR A 275 12.12 4.82 -9.64
C THR A 275 11.63 6.01 -8.83
N ALA A 276 11.63 5.86 -7.50
CA ALA A 276 11.15 6.92 -6.62
C ALA A 276 12.18 8.05 -6.42
N THR A 277 13.46 7.76 -6.63
CA THR A 277 14.58 8.68 -6.39
C THR A 277 15.58 8.66 -7.53
N ASP A 278 16.32 9.77 -7.69
CA ASP A 278 17.40 9.87 -8.68
C ASP A 278 18.58 8.95 -8.33
N ALA A 279 18.86 8.78 -7.04
CA ALA A 279 19.88 7.84 -6.57
C ALA A 279 19.58 6.39 -7.01
N GLN A 280 18.31 5.97 -6.90
CA GLN A 280 17.90 4.65 -7.39
C GLN A 280 17.95 4.57 -8.91
N ASN A 281 17.53 5.63 -9.62
CA ASN A 281 17.59 5.69 -11.09
C ASN A 281 19.02 5.46 -11.58
N GLU A 282 19.97 6.26 -11.07
CA GLU A 282 21.37 6.21 -11.45
C GLU A 282 21.97 4.84 -11.17
N LEU A 283 21.77 4.32 -9.95
CA LEU A 283 22.28 3.00 -9.57
C LEU A 283 21.71 1.89 -10.44
N MET A 284 20.41 1.89 -10.69
CA MET A 284 19.74 0.91 -11.54
C MET A 284 20.31 0.93 -12.96
N ARG A 285 20.50 2.11 -13.56
CA ARG A 285 21.09 2.24 -14.91
C ARG A 285 22.53 1.73 -14.95
N GLN A 286 23.33 2.04 -13.93
CA GLN A 286 24.71 1.54 -13.83
C GLN A 286 24.74 0.00 -13.72
N GLN A 287 23.86 -0.59 -12.92
CA GLN A 287 23.79 -2.04 -12.73
C GLN A 287 23.27 -2.76 -13.98
N PHE A 288 22.23 -2.24 -14.66
CA PHE A 288 21.77 -2.80 -15.94
C PHE A 288 22.88 -2.81 -16.98
N LYS A 289 23.66 -1.72 -17.06
CA LYS A 289 24.80 -1.65 -17.97
C LYS A 289 25.90 -2.66 -17.61
N LYS A 290 26.25 -2.75 -16.32
CA LYS A 290 27.31 -3.65 -15.83
C LYS A 290 26.95 -5.13 -16.01
N TYR A 291 25.79 -5.53 -15.51
CA TYR A 291 25.42 -6.95 -15.37
C TYR A 291 24.59 -7.49 -16.53
N CYS A 292 23.86 -6.63 -17.24
CA CYS A 292 22.99 -7.06 -18.33
C CYS A 292 23.47 -6.57 -19.71
N GLY A 293 24.42 -5.63 -19.78
CA GLY A 293 24.83 -4.99 -21.04
C GLY A 293 23.71 -4.19 -21.70
N LYS A 294 22.74 -3.71 -20.92
CA LYS A 294 21.54 -3.00 -21.40
C LYS A 294 21.45 -1.60 -20.79
N GLU A 295 20.80 -0.68 -21.49
CA GLU A 295 20.58 0.70 -21.05
C GLU A 295 19.09 1.05 -21.16
N PRO A 296 18.23 0.49 -20.30
CA PRO A 296 16.80 0.78 -20.36
C PRO A 296 16.51 2.25 -20.02
N GLN A 297 15.35 2.75 -20.48
CA GLN A 297 14.85 4.04 -20.04
C GLN A 297 14.40 3.93 -18.57
N VAL A 298 15.01 4.72 -17.70
CA VAL A 298 14.63 4.83 -16.28
C VAL A 298 14.32 6.29 -15.98
N VAL A 299 13.14 6.56 -15.43
CA VAL A 299 12.69 7.90 -15.07
C VAL A 299 12.44 8.00 -13.57
N THR A 300 12.70 9.19 -13.01
CA THR A 300 12.49 9.44 -11.58
C THR A 300 11.18 10.18 -11.37
N ILE A 301 10.20 9.50 -10.78
CA ILE A 301 8.93 10.11 -10.38
C ILE A 301 8.67 9.78 -8.91
N PRO A 302 8.69 10.79 -8.02
CA PRO A 302 8.32 10.62 -6.61
C PRO A 302 6.99 9.89 -6.44
N VAL A 303 6.94 8.97 -5.47
CA VAL A 303 5.72 8.17 -5.18
C VAL A 303 4.62 8.98 -4.47
N GLY A 304 4.95 10.17 -3.99
CA GLY A 304 4.03 11.13 -3.39
C GLY A 304 4.44 12.57 -3.71
N SER A 305 3.63 13.52 -3.28
CA SER A 305 3.90 14.95 -3.46
C SER A 305 3.36 15.79 -2.31
N LEU A 306 3.81 17.05 -2.25
CA LEU A 306 3.37 18.05 -1.30
C LEU A 306 2.45 19.05 -2.00
N ASP A 307 1.22 19.21 -1.53
CA ASP A 307 0.32 20.23 -2.12
C ASP A 307 0.81 21.65 -1.88
N GLU A 308 1.37 21.89 -0.70
CA GLU A 308 1.98 23.14 -0.29
C GLU A 308 3.07 22.87 0.74
N LEU A 309 3.94 23.86 0.96
CA LEU A 309 4.86 23.86 2.10
C LEU A 309 4.09 24.29 3.36
N LYS A 310 4.30 23.59 4.46
CA LYS A 310 3.62 23.83 5.74
C LYS A 310 4.51 24.64 6.67
N TYR A 311 4.12 25.88 6.93
CA TYR A 311 4.82 26.78 7.86
C TYR A 311 4.18 26.72 9.25
N PRO A 312 4.99 26.83 10.33
CA PRO A 312 4.46 26.87 11.69
C PRO A 312 3.62 28.14 11.91
N ASP A 313 2.39 27.98 12.40
CA ASP A 313 1.53 29.11 12.79
C ASP A 313 1.91 29.70 14.16
N GLU A 314 2.56 28.89 14.99
CA GLU A 314 3.08 29.21 16.33
C GLU A 314 4.53 28.71 16.44
N PRO A 315 5.36 29.26 17.33
CA PRO A 315 6.69 28.71 17.58
C PRO A 315 6.63 27.21 17.87
N ARG A 316 7.47 26.44 17.16
CA ARG A 316 7.58 24.99 17.34
C ARG A 316 7.95 24.67 18.79
N LYS A 317 7.55 23.48 19.25
CA LYS A 317 7.92 23.02 20.59
C LYS A 317 9.43 22.74 20.61
N ARG A 318 10.15 23.50 21.42
CA ARG A 318 11.61 23.39 21.54
C ARG A 318 12.07 21.96 21.83
N HIS A 319 13.10 21.51 21.11
CA HIS A 319 13.73 20.19 21.19
C HIS A 319 12.73 19.03 21.08
N SER A 320 11.62 19.23 20.37
CA SER A 320 10.66 18.17 20.13
C SER A 320 10.99 17.40 18.86
N LEU A 321 11.04 16.09 19.00
CA LEU A 321 11.26 15.13 17.94
C LEU A 321 9.95 14.43 17.59
N ILE A 322 9.77 14.18 16.30
CA ILE A 322 8.70 13.35 15.77
C ILE A 322 9.30 12.20 14.95
N THR A 323 8.65 11.04 15.01
CA THR A 323 8.81 9.99 14.01
C THR A 323 7.45 9.43 13.64
N ALA A 324 7.29 9.04 12.37
CA ALA A 324 6.03 8.49 11.86
C ALA A 324 6.31 7.29 10.94
N SER A 325 5.83 6.12 11.33
CA SER A 325 5.97 4.89 10.55
C SER A 325 4.98 3.82 10.98
N ARG A 326 4.90 2.70 10.23
CA ARG A 326 4.40 1.46 10.83
C ARG A 326 5.28 1.11 12.04
N LEU A 327 4.68 0.66 13.14
CA LEU A 327 5.42 0.17 14.31
C LEU A 327 5.83 -1.28 14.06
N ALA A 328 6.90 -1.44 13.30
CA ALA A 328 7.43 -2.74 12.87
C ALA A 328 8.93 -2.81 13.14
N THR A 329 9.44 -4.03 13.31
CA THR A 329 10.82 -4.27 13.73
C THR A 329 11.85 -3.60 12.80
N GLU A 330 11.59 -3.54 11.49
CA GLU A 330 12.47 -2.91 10.50
C GLU A 330 12.58 -1.37 10.60
N LYS A 331 11.71 -0.72 11.39
CA LYS A 331 11.74 0.72 11.63
C LYS A 331 12.57 1.12 12.85
N HIS A 332 12.90 0.17 13.71
CA HIS A 332 13.77 0.35 14.87
C HIS A 332 13.39 1.54 15.77
N CYS A 333 12.09 1.76 16.01
CA CYS A 333 11.63 2.82 16.90
C CYS A 333 12.16 2.64 18.34
N ASP A 334 12.49 1.41 18.74
CA ASP A 334 13.16 1.12 20.00
C ASP A 334 14.54 1.79 20.11
N TRP A 335 15.30 1.83 19.01
CA TRP A 335 16.59 2.52 18.97
C TRP A 335 16.43 4.03 19.13
N LEU A 336 15.36 4.61 18.57
CA LEU A 336 15.02 6.01 18.75
C LEU A 336 14.68 6.33 20.22
N VAL A 337 13.90 5.47 20.89
CA VAL A 337 13.62 5.64 22.33
C VAL A 337 14.92 5.64 23.13
N GLU A 338 15.79 4.64 22.93
CA GLU A 338 17.06 4.55 23.65
C GLU A 338 17.99 5.75 23.36
N ALA A 339 18.05 6.20 22.11
CA ALA A 339 18.85 7.36 21.70
C ALA A 339 18.35 8.67 22.35
N VAL A 340 17.03 8.86 22.44
CA VAL A 340 16.42 10.06 23.07
C VAL A 340 16.61 10.04 24.58
N VAL A 341 16.48 8.88 25.23
CA VAL A 341 16.79 8.73 26.67
C VAL A 341 18.23 9.14 26.95
N LYS A 342 19.19 8.75 26.09
CA LYS A 342 20.58 9.16 26.22
C LYS A 342 20.78 10.66 25.92
N ALA A 343 20.14 11.19 24.87
CA ALA A 343 20.25 12.60 24.50
C ALA A 343 19.70 13.54 25.59
N LYS A 344 18.72 13.08 26.39
CA LYS A 344 18.14 13.81 27.52
C LYS A 344 19.18 14.28 28.54
N GLU A 345 20.31 13.59 28.67
CA GLU A 345 21.42 13.96 29.55
C GLU A 345 22.05 15.31 29.18
N SER A 346 22.02 15.66 27.88
CA SER A 346 22.58 16.92 27.35
C SER A 346 21.51 17.92 26.92
N VAL A 347 20.30 17.46 26.59
CA VAL A 347 19.15 18.28 26.17
C VAL A 347 17.96 18.02 27.10
N PRO A 348 17.89 18.68 28.28
CA PRO A 348 16.97 18.30 29.36
C PRO A 348 15.48 18.45 29.07
N ASP A 349 15.09 19.20 28.05
CA ASP A 349 13.70 19.44 27.61
C ASP A 349 13.32 18.65 26.34
N ILE A 350 14.21 17.78 25.83
CA ILE A 350 13.90 16.93 24.66
C ILE A 350 12.67 16.05 24.89
N SER A 351 11.84 15.88 23.85
CA SER A 351 10.72 14.94 23.82
C SER A 351 10.61 14.23 22.48
N LEU A 352 10.07 13.02 22.45
CA LEU A 352 9.83 12.24 21.23
C LEU A 352 8.37 11.76 21.16
N ASP A 353 7.69 12.11 20.08
CA ASP A 353 6.37 11.58 19.76
C ASP A 353 6.45 10.60 18.59
N ILE A 354 5.92 9.40 18.80
CA ILE A 354 5.96 8.28 17.86
C ILE A 354 4.55 8.04 17.32
N TYR A 355 4.35 8.36 16.04
CA TYR A 355 3.08 8.16 15.34
C TYR A 355 3.08 6.87 14.53
N GLY A 356 1.93 6.19 14.54
CA GLY A 356 1.69 4.95 13.83
C GLY A 356 1.10 3.83 14.67
N LYS A 357 0.89 2.68 14.03
CA LYS A 357 0.44 1.43 14.65
C LYS A 357 1.21 0.24 14.06
N GLY A 358 1.26 -0.87 14.79
CA GLY A 358 1.91 -2.10 14.31
C GLY A 358 2.27 -3.07 15.43
N GLY A 359 2.89 -4.19 15.05
CA GLY A 359 3.20 -5.29 15.96
C GLY A 359 4.16 -4.93 17.10
N ASP A 360 5.02 -3.93 16.91
CA ASP A 360 6.00 -3.50 17.92
C ASP A 360 5.39 -2.60 19.00
N GLU A 361 4.10 -2.24 18.94
CA GLU A 361 3.47 -1.31 19.89
C GLU A 361 3.61 -1.77 21.35
N ALA A 362 3.35 -3.06 21.63
CA ALA A 362 3.47 -3.61 22.98
C ALA A 362 4.93 -3.63 23.47
N LYS A 363 5.88 -3.94 22.58
CA LYS A 363 7.32 -3.91 22.84
C LYS A 363 7.78 -2.50 23.20
N LEU A 364 7.35 -1.49 22.45
CA LEU A 364 7.67 -0.08 22.68
C LEU A 364 7.08 0.43 24.00
N LYS A 365 5.80 0.12 24.30
CA LYS A 365 5.19 0.45 25.60
C LYS A 365 5.99 -0.12 26.77
N GLY A 366 6.40 -1.38 26.67
CA GLY A 366 7.24 -2.03 27.67
C GLY A 366 8.62 -1.40 27.81
N LEU A 367 9.26 -1.01 26.70
CA LEU A 367 10.55 -0.32 26.70
C LEU A 367 10.46 1.05 27.39
N ILE A 368 9.46 1.87 27.03
CA ILE A 368 9.23 3.20 27.61
C ILE A 368 9.02 3.09 29.13
N GLY A 369 8.23 2.12 29.58
CA GLY A 369 8.01 1.85 31.00
C GLY A 369 9.27 1.41 31.74
N ARG A 370 10.08 0.52 31.15
CA ARG A 370 11.35 0.06 31.74
C ARG A 370 12.41 1.16 31.86
N LEU A 371 12.46 2.05 30.87
CA LEU A 371 13.41 3.17 30.86
C LEU A 371 12.92 4.38 31.68
N GLY A 372 11.66 4.36 32.15
CA GLY A 372 11.09 5.44 32.95
C GLY A 372 10.95 6.76 32.19
N CYS A 373 10.76 6.71 30.87
CA CYS A 373 10.76 7.89 29.99
C CYS A 373 9.37 8.31 29.50
N ALA A 374 8.30 7.81 30.12
CA ALA A 374 6.91 8.08 29.72
C ALA A 374 6.50 9.57 29.80
N ASP A 375 7.24 10.40 30.55
CA ASP A 375 6.98 11.84 30.68
C ASP A 375 7.42 12.66 29.46
N TYR A 376 8.23 12.07 28.56
CA TYR A 376 8.76 12.78 27.37
C TYR A 376 8.89 11.90 26.12
N VAL A 377 8.53 10.62 26.18
CA VAL A 377 8.44 9.73 25.01
C VAL A 377 7.03 9.14 24.93
N HIS A 378 6.30 9.46 23.86
CA HIS A 378 4.87 9.13 23.75
C HIS A 378 4.56 8.30 22.49
N LEU A 379 3.67 7.32 22.63
CA LEU A 379 3.06 6.63 21.50
C LEU A 379 1.72 7.29 21.18
N MET A 380 1.64 7.96 20.03
CA MET A 380 0.50 8.79 19.63
C MET A 380 -0.57 8.03 18.85
N GLY A 381 -0.28 6.77 18.48
CA GLY A 381 -1.13 5.97 17.61
C GLY A 381 -1.16 6.47 16.17
N GLN A 382 -2.04 5.89 15.35
CA GLN A 382 -2.23 6.32 13.96
C GLN A 382 -3.13 7.56 13.93
N GLN A 383 -2.67 8.63 13.29
CA GLN A 383 -3.38 9.89 13.12
C GLN A 383 -3.17 10.42 11.70
N LYS A 384 -3.99 11.41 11.31
CA LYS A 384 -3.76 12.21 10.11
C LYS A 384 -2.68 13.25 10.42
N LEU A 385 -1.58 13.25 9.66
CA LEU A 385 -0.35 13.97 10.03
C LEU A 385 -0.11 15.28 9.25
N ASP A 386 -0.97 15.62 8.27
CA ASP A 386 -0.76 16.72 7.33
C ASP A 386 -0.39 18.06 7.98
N ASP A 387 -0.94 18.35 9.17
CA ASP A 387 -0.68 19.58 9.93
C ASP A 387 0.06 19.33 11.25
N VAL A 388 0.54 18.11 11.50
CA VAL A 388 1.19 17.74 12.76
C VAL A 388 2.68 18.10 12.75
N TYR A 389 3.38 17.80 11.66
CA TYR A 389 4.83 17.98 11.53
C TYR A 389 5.31 19.40 11.82
N LYS A 390 4.55 20.42 11.42
CA LYS A 390 4.90 21.84 11.59
C LYS A 390 5.01 22.29 13.06
N HIS A 391 4.55 21.47 14.01
CA HIS A 391 4.62 21.76 15.45
C HIS A 391 5.88 21.21 16.13
N TYR A 392 6.67 20.39 15.44
CA TYR A 392 7.89 19.77 15.96
C TYR A 392 9.15 20.51 15.49
N ASP A 393 10.27 20.32 16.19
CA ASP A 393 11.55 20.91 15.84
C ASP A 393 12.36 20.06 14.86
N ALA A 394 12.27 18.73 14.95
CA ALA A 394 13.03 17.83 14.09
C ALA A 394 12.33 16.47 13.89
N TYR A 395 12.69 15.78 12.81
CA TYR A 395 12.29 14.41 12.53
C TYR A 395 13.45 13.44 12.77
N VAL A 396 13.16 12.25 13.30
CA VAL A 396 14.16 11.18 13.48
C VAL A 396 13.73 9.87 12.85
N ALA A 397 14.67 9.16 12.24
CA ALA A 397 14.46 7.86 11.60
C ALA A 397 15.59 6.88 11.93
N ALA A 398 15.23 5.64 12.29
CA ALA A 398 16.18 4.55 12.51
C ALA A 398 15.99 3.38 11.53
N SER A 399 15.21 3.57 10.46
CA SER A 399 15.05 2.54 9.43
C SER A 399 16.37 2.31 8.69
N GLN A 400 16.68 1.04 8.39
CA GLN A 400 17.90 0.64 7.69
C GLN A 400 17.71 0.52 6.17
N SER A 401 16.49 0.66 5.68
CA SER A 401 16.18 0.70 4.25
C SER A 401 14.88 1.46 4.06
N GLU A 402 14.88 2.41 3.13
CA GLU A 402 13.71 3.23 2.82
C GLU A 402 13.69 3.51 1.32
N GLY A 403 12.75 2.93 0.57
CA GLY A 403 12.69 3.13 -0.89
C GLY A 403 12.50 4.61 -1.27
N PHE A 404 11.65 5.32 -0.53
CA PHE A 404 11.41 6.75 -0.70
C PHE A 404 11.23 7.45 0.64
N GLY A 405 10.27 7.03 1.46
CA GLY A 405 9.98 7.66 2.75
C GLY A 405 9.03 8.86 2.62
N LEU A 406 7.73 8.58 2.44
CA LEU A 406 6.69 9.62 2.40
C LEU A 406 6.72 10.53 3.63
N THR A 407 6.97 9.96 4.82
CA THR A 407 7.03 10.74 6.06
C THR A 407 8.29 11.61 6.15
N LEU A 408 9.36 11.28 5.42
CA LEU A 408 10.54 12.15 5.28
C LEU A 408 10.22 13.34 4.36
N MET A 409 9.50 13.09 3.26
CA MET A 409 9.01 14.14 2.36
C MET A 409 8.08 15.12 3.10
N GLU A 410 7.11 14.59 3.87
CA GLU A 410 6.18 15.38 4.69
C GLU A 410 6.92 16.19 5.77
N ALA A 411 7.97 15.61 6.37
CA ALA A 411 8.80 16.27 7.35
C ALA A 411 9.56 17.48 6.75
N ILE A 412 10.26 17.31 5.63
CA ILE A 412 10.94 18.45 4.98
C ILE A 412 9.95 19.47 4.40
N GLY A 413 8.78 19.02 3.93
CA GLY A 413 7.68 19.88 3.51
C GLY A 413 7.13 20.76 4.62
N SER A 414 7.34 20.33 5.87
CA SER A 414 7.05 21.07 7.08
C SER A 414 8.30 21.68 7.71
N GLY A 415 9.40 21.82 6.97
CA GLY A 415 10.64 22.47 7.42
C GLY A 415 11.40 21.74 8.51
N LEU A 416 11.17 20.45 8.73
CA LEU A 416 11.90 19.72 9.76
C LEU A 416 13.28 19.31 9.25
N PRO A 417 14.37 19.60 9.99
CA PRO A 417 15.60 18.83 9.83
C PRO A 417 15.40 17.37 10.21
N ILE A 418 16.24 16.52 9.63
CA ILE A 418 16.14 15.07 9.79
C ILE A 418 17.46 14.47 10.27
N VAL A 419 17.39 13.64 11.31
CA VAL A 419 18.51 12.75 11.68
C VAL A 419 18.13 11.30 11.36
N GLY A 420 18.95 10.66 10.53
CA GLY A 420 18.75 9.25 10.17
C GLY A 420 20.02 8.57 9.68
N PHE A 421 19.95 7.28 9.39
CA PHE A 421 21.09 6.53 8.84
C PHE A 421 21.34 6.86 7.36
N ASP A 422 22.59 6.76 6.93
CA ASP A 422 22.96 6.85 5.51
C ASP A 422 22.65 5.52 4.82
N VAL A 423 21.39 5.37 4.43
CA VAL A 423 20.86 4.18 3.79
C VAL A 423 20.10 4.54 2.53
N ARG A 424 20.18 3.64 1.54
CA ARG A 424 19.46 3.77 0.29
C ARG A 424 17.94 3.72 0.55
N TYR A 425 17.12 4.53 -0.10
CA TYR A 425 17.40 5.72 -0.93
C TYR A 425 16.77 6.98 -0.33
N GLY A 426 15.69 6.82 0.45
CA GLY A 426 14.91 7.91 1.01
C GLY A 426 15.73 8.86 1.87
N ASN A 427 16.52 8.33 2.80
CA ASN A 427 17.37 9.16 3.66
C ASN A 427 18.42 9.92 2.83
N GLN A 428 19.04 9.27 1.84
CA GLN A 428 19.98 9.94 0.92
C GLN A 428 19.30 11.02 0.08
N THR A 429 18.03 10.82 -0.24
CA THR A 429 17.22 11.73 -1.05
C THR A 429 16.76 12.95 -0.28
N PHE A 430 16.40 12.81 1.00
CA PHE A 430 15.78 13.88 1.80
C PHE A 430 16.72 14.56 2.80
N ILE A 431 17.88 13.96 3.08
CA ILE A 431 18.86 14.49 4.02
C ILE A 431 20.13 14.87 3.28
N ASP A 432 20.41 16.15 3.22
CA ASP A 432 21.70 16.69 2.82
C ASP A 432 22.54 16.89 4.08
N ASP A 433 23.53 16.02 4.27
CA ASP A 433 24.32 15.95 5.51
C ASP A 433 24.95 17.32 5.86
N GLY A 434 24.69 17.77 7.09
CA GLY A 434 25.15 19.05 7.61
C GLY A 434 24.43 20.28 7.05
N GLN A 435 23.40 20.12 6.21
CA GLN A 435 22.62 21.23 5.64
C GLN A 435 21.17 21.26 6.11
N ASN A 436 20.51 20.10 6.21
CA ASN A 436 19.18 19.97 6.83
C ASN A 436 19.07 18.80 7.81
N GLY A 437 20.18 18.52 8.50
CA GLY A 437 20.29 17.44 9.48
C GLY A 437 21.47 16.52 9.19
N TYR A 438 21.35 15.25 9.57
CA TYR A 438 22.48 14.32 9.59
C TYR A 438 22.15 12.96 9.00
N ARG A 439 23.03 12.50 8.10
CA ARG A 439 23.09 11.12 7.63
C ARG A 439 24.20 10.39 8.37
N ILE A 440 23.83 9.44 9.21
CA ILE A 440 24.76 8.67 10.03
C ILE A 440 25.25 7.47 9.22
N PRO A 441 26.53 7.41 8.84
CA PRO A 441 27.08 6.24 8.17
C PRO A 441 26.96 5.02 9.09
N ILE A 442 26.50 3.90 8.54
CA ILE A 442 26.45 2.62 9.23
C ILE A 442 27.12 1.53 8.40
N THR A 443 27.72 0.55 9.08
CA THR A 443 28.23 -0.69 8.46
C THR A 443 27.55 -1.90 9.09
N ASP A 444 27.62 -3.04 8.41
CA ASP A 444 27.07 -4.31 8.91
C ASP A 444 27.77 -4.80 10.20
N GLU A 445 28.99 -4.32 10.45
CA GLU A 445 29.81 -4.65 11.62
C GLU A 445 29.38 -3.87 12.87
N MET A 446 28.70 -2.74 12.70
CA MET A 446 28.26 -1.90 13.81
C MET A 446 27.14 -2.58 14.60
N ASP A 447 27.35 -2.69 15.91
CA ASP A 447 26.34 -3.23 16.81
C ASP A 447 25.22 -2.20 17.09
N GLN A 448 24.14 -2.68 17.70
CA GLN A 448 22.99 -1.83 18.06
C GLN A 448 23.38 -0.66 18.98
N LYS A 449 24.31 -0.86 19.92
CA LYS A 449 24.68 0.18 20.89
C LYS A 449 25.45 1.30 20.23
N GLU A 450 26.31 0.97 19.28
CA GLU A 450 27.04 1.95 18.47
C GLU A 450 26.08 2.80 17.63
N LYS A 451 25.12 2.16 16.95
CA LYS A 451 24.08 2.86 16.16
C LYS A 451 23.26 3.81 17.02
N ILE A 452 22.81 3.37 18.20
CA ILE A 452 22.06 4.20 19.16
C ILE A 452 22.90 5.36 19.70
N LYS A 453 24.18 5.10 19.99
CA LYS A 453 25.11 6.15 20.44
C LYS A 453 25.26 7.23 19.38
N LEU A 454 25.47 6.86 18.11
CA LEU A 454 25.62 7.82 17.02
C LEU A 454 24.34 8.62 16.78
N LEU A 455 23.17 7.98 16.84
CA LEU A 455 21.87 8.68 16.79
C LEU A 455 21.78 9.75 17.88
N SER A 456 22.07 9.36 19.13
CA SER A 456 22.05 10.28 20.27
C SER A 456 23.02 11.45 20.10
N GLU A 457 24.26 11.18 19.67
CA GLU A 457 25.28 12.22 19.46
C GLU A 457 24.87 13.23 18.37
N ARG A 458 24.28 12.76 17.26
CA ARG A 458 23.79 13.67 16.20
C ARG A 458 22.55 14.46 16.61
N ILE A 459 21.65 13.86 17.38
CA ILE A 459 20.50 14.58 17.96
C ILE A 459 20.98 15.69 18.90
N VAL A 460 21.93 15.39 19.79
CA VAL A 460 22.49 16.39 20.72
C VAL A 460 23.15 17.51 19.95
N ARG A 461 24.07 17.19 19.04
CA ARG A 461 24.78 18.19 18.23
C ARG A 461 23.82 19.11 17.47
N MET A 462 22.82 18.54 16.80
CA MET A 462 21.79 19.29 16.07
C MET A 462 21.11 20.34 16.96
N PHE A 463 20.78 19.99 18.20
CA PHE A 463 20.10 20.90 19.12
C PHE A 463 21.03 21.85 19.90
N THR A 464 22.32 21.54 20.04
CA THR A 464 23.24 22.31 20.89
C THR A 464 24.25 23.15 20.13
N GLU A 465 24.61 22.77 18.91
CA GLU A 465 25.71 23.37 18.14
C GLU A 465 25.28 23.96 16.80
N ASP A 466 24.22 23.43 16.17
CA ASP A 466 23.83 23.80 14.81
C ASP A 466 22.77 24.91 14.76
N ASP A 467 22.67 25.55 13.59
CA ASP A 467 21.65 26.55 13.29
C ASP A 467 20.38 25.87 12.78
N MET A 468 19.41 25.69 13.68
CA MET A 468 18.13 25.05 13.39
C MET A 468 17.29 25.84 12.37
N ASP A 469 17.43 27.16 12.30
CA ASP A 469 16.71 27.98 11.31
C ASP A 469 17.30 27.78 9.92
N ALA A 470 18.63 27.71 9.80
CA ALA A 470 19.31 27.38 8.56
C ALA A 470 18.93 25.98 8.06
N PHE A 471 18.91 25.00 8.96
CA PHE A 471 18.49 23.63 8.65
C PHE A 471 17.03 23.56 8.17
N SER A 472 16.12 24.25 8.86
CA SER A 472 14.71 24.36 8.47
C SER A 472 14.54 25.02 7.09
N GLY A 473 15.28 26.11 6.84
CA GLY A 473 15.29 26.78 5.54
C GLY A 473 15.73 25.88 4.40
N HIS A 474 16.78 25.07 4.61
CA HIS A 474 17.25 24.10 3.61
C HIS A 474 16.24 22.97 3.38
N SER A 475 15.58 22.46 4.43
CA SER A 475 14.49 21.50 4.28
C SER A 475 13.36 22.02 3.40
N TYR A 476 12.94 23.28 3.58
CA TYR A 476 11.93 23.89 2.71
C TYR A 476 12.40 24.06 1.27
N GLU A 477 13.67 24.43 1.05
CA GLU A 477 14.22 24.54 -0.31
C GLU A 477 14.14 23.20 -1.02
N LYS A 478 14.63 22.15 -0.37
CA LYS A 478 14.61 20.78 -0.89
C LYS A 478 13.19 20.27 -1.15
N ALA A 479 12.23 20.63 -0.28
CA ALA A 479 10.84 20.23 -0.42
C ALA A 479 10.15 20.80 -1.67
N LYS A 480 10.62 21.91 -2.24
CA LYS A 480 10.02 22.54 -3.43
C LYS A 480 10.00 21.61 -4.64
N GLU A 481 10.99 20.72 -4.76
CA GLU A 481 11.09 19.75 -5.86
C GLU A 481 9.98 18.69 -5.81
N TYR A 482 9.37 18.50 -4.64
CA TYR A 482 8.33 17.51 -4.38
C TYR A 482 6.93 18.12 -4.36
N LEU A 483 6.80 19.41 -4.71
CA LEU A 483 5.49 20.03 -4.83
C LEU A 483 4.66 19.35 -5.92
N THR A 484 3.35 19.21 -5.68
CA THR A 484 2.42 18.51 -6.57
C THR A 484 2.52 19.01 -8.02
N LYS A 485 2.72 20.31 -8.24
CA LYS A 485 2.92 20.88 -9.58
C LYS A 485 4.13 20.29 -10.33
N GLU A 486 5.23 20.03 -9.64
CA GLU A 486 6.47 19.51 -10.22
C GLU A 486 6.31 18.02 -10.53
N VAL A 487 5.72 17.25 -9.61
CA VAL A 487 5.47 15.82 -9.82
C VAL A 487 4.44 15.58 -10.94
N VAL A 488 3.39 16.41 -11.01
CA VAL A 488 2.43 16.41 -12.14
C VAL A 488 3.14 16.68 -13.47
N HIS A 489 4.09 17.62 -13.51
CA HIS A 489 4.87 17.90 -14.71
C HIS A 489 5.65 16.68 -15.19
N ARG A 490 6.31 15.95 -14.28
CA ARG A 490 7.04 14.71 -14.60
C ARG A 490 6.12 13.61 -15.14
N TRP A 491 4.92 13.45 -14.58
CA TRP A 491 3.93 12.50 -15.12
C TRP A 491 3.47 12.88 -16.52
N ILE A 492 3.24 14.17 -16.77
CA ILE A 492 2.87 14.69 -18.09
C ILE A 492 3.98 14.46 -19.11
N GLU A 493 5.25 14.66 -18.72
CA GLU A 493 6.41 14.45 -19.59
C GLU A 493 6.60 12.98 -19.98
N LEU A 494 6.39 12.04 -19.04
CA LEU A 494 6.52 10.61 -19.30
C LEU A 494 5.41 10.07 -20.23
N LEU A 495 4.18 10.54 -20.04
CA LEU A 495 2.97 9.95 -20.64
C LEU A 495 2.50 10.65 -21.92
N LYS A 496 3.05 11.82 -22.25
CA LYS A 496 2.94 12.42 -23.59
C LYS A 496 3.92 11.77 -24.55
#